data_AF-A0A933VL03-F1
#
_entry.id   AF-A0A933VL03-F1
#
_cell.length_a   1.000
_cell.length_b   1.000
_cell.length_c   1.000
_cell.angle_alpha   90.00
_cell.angle_beta   90.00
_cell.angle_gamma   90.00
#
_symmetry.space_group_name_H-M   'P 1'
#
loop_
_entity.id
_entity.type
_entity.pdbx_description
1 polymer ?
#
loop_
_entity_poly.entity_id
_entity_poly.type
_entity_poly.pdbx_seq_one_letter_code
_entity_poly.pdbx_strand_id
1 'polypeptide(L)'
;MEVEVIAIGLTALVHVLGAGVLIWALLDGEKVDRRGFWPRDDDDGRGGPDVPPEPVAPTGGLPLPDAAPSTVRLREPGRLGDAKPRPARRPEHAPERPRPRTPARD
;
A
#
# COMPACT_ATOMS: atom_id res chain seq x y z
N MET A 1 8.21 49.63 -16.57
CA MET A 1 7.23 49.50 -15.48
C MET A 1 5.93 48.82 -15.96
N GLU A 2 5.33 49.20 -17.09
CA GLU A 2 4.08 48.56 -17.56
C GLU A 2 4.21 47.04 -17.82
N VAL A 3 5.25 46.60 -18.53
CA VAL A 3 5.45 45.17 -18.85
C VAL A 3 5.64 44.31 -17.60
N GLU A 4 6.31 44.84 -16.59
CA GLU A 4 6.57 44.14 -15.32
C GLU A 4 5.28 43.98 -14.50
N VAL A 5 4.46 45.04 -14.43
CA VAL A 5 3.13 44.97 -13.81
C VAL A 5 2.23 43.97 -14.55
N ILE A 6 2.29 43.93 -15.87
CA ILE A 6 1.55 42.95 -16.69
C ILE A 6 2.04 41.53 -16.39
N ALA A 7 3.35 41.30 -16.34
CA ALA A 7 3.93 39.97 -16.07
C ALA A 7 3.56 39.45 -14.67
N ILE A 8 3.65 40.31 -13.66
CA ILE A 8 3.26 40.00 -12.28
C ILE A 8 1.75 39.74 -12.21
N GLY A 9 0.94 40.58 -12.86
CA GLY A 9 -0.51 40.43 -12.91
C GLY A 9 -0.94 39.12 -13.56
N LEU A 10 -0.34 38.76 -14.71
CA LEU A 10 -0.62 37.50 -15.40
C LEU A 10 -0.22 36.29 -14.56
N THR A 11 0.96 36.35 -13.93
CA THR A 11 1.44 35.26 -13.07
C THR A 11 0.52 35.08 -11.87
N ALA A 12 0.19 36.17 -11.17
CA ALA A 12 -0.73 36.13 -10.04
C ALA A 12 -2.11 35.61 -10.45
N LEU A 13 -2.64 36.04 -11.61
CA LEU A 13 -3.92 35.57 -12.14
C LEU A 13 -3.92 34.06 -12.37
N VAL A 14 -2.89 33.53 -13.06
CA VAL A 14 -2.77 32.09 -13.31
C VAL A 14 -2.71 31.31 -12.01
N HIS A 15 -1.98 31.80 -11.00
CA HIS A 15 -1.89 31.14 -9.70
C HIS A 15 -3.20 31.18 -8.93
N VAL A 16 -3.93 32.30 -8.95
CA VAL A 16 -5.24 32.40 -8.29
C VAL A 16 -6.25 31.47 -8.95
N LEU A 17 -6.27 31.40 -10.28
CA LEU A 17 -7.12 30.47 -11.01
C LEU A 17 -6.75 29.01 -10.71
N GLY A 18 -5.45 28.68 -10.76
CA GLY A 18 -4.95 27.34 -10.44
C GLY A 18 -5.26 26.92 -9.00
N ALA A 19 -5.04 27.80 -8.02
CA ALA A 19 -5.37 27.56 -6.62
C ALA A 19 -6.88 27.41 -6.42
N GLY A 20 -7.70 28.23 -7.08
CA GLY A 20 -9.15 28.12 -7.04
C GLY A 20 -9.66 26.78 -7.59
N VAL A 21 -9.14 26.35 -8.75
CA VAL A 21 -9.45 25.03 -9.32
C VAL A 21 -9.00 23.91 -8.39
N LEU A 22 -7.81 24.00 -7.80
CA LEU A 22 -7.29 22.98 -6.88
C LEU A 22 -8.13 22.87 -5.60
N ILE A 23 -8.52 24.00 -5.02
CA ILE A 23 -9.39 24.04 -3.83
C ILE A 23 -10.76 23.48 -4.19
N TRP A 24 -11.35 23.88 -5.32
CA TRP A 24 -12.62 23.36 -5.79
C TRP A 24 -12.58 21.86 -6.03
N ALA A 25 -11.53 21.36 -6.69
CA ALA A 25 -11.26 19.95 -6.90
C ALA A 25 -11.14 19.14 -5.60
N LEU A 26 -10.57 19.76 -4.55
CA LEU A 26 -10.44 19.14 -3.23
C LEU A 26 -11.79 19.10 -2.49
N LEU A 27 -12.62 20.13 -2.64
CA LEU A 27 -13.95 20.21 -2.04
C LEU A 27 -14.97 19.30 -2.74
N ASP A 28 -14.89 19.16 -4.07
CA ASP A 28 -15.72 18.25 -4.87
C ASP A 28 -15.10 16.83 -4.95
N GLY A 29 -14.34 16.44 -3.92
CA GLY A 29 -13.39 15.31 -3.86
C GLY A 29 -13.93 13.91 -4.25
N GLU A 30 -15.22 13.77 -4.54
CA GLU A 30 -15.83 12.57 -5.11
C GLU A 30 -15.66 12.50 -6.66
N LYS A 31 -15.50 13.63 -7.36
CA LYS A 31 -15.53 13.69 -8.84
C LYS A 31 -14.19 13.87 -9.52
N VAL A 32 -13.15 14.30 -8.78
CA VAL A 32 -11.81 14.43 -9.36
C VAL A 32 -11.16 13.07 -9.34
N ASP A 33 -11.52 12.27 -10.34
CA ASP A 33 -11.01 10.92 -10.50
C ASP A 33 -9.52 10.98 -10.90
N ARG A 34 -8.66 11.07 -9.88
CA ARG A 34 -7.20 11.04 -10.03
C ARG A 34 -6.72 9.74 -10.70
N ARG A 35 -7.57 8.70 -10.76
CA ARG A 35 -7.27 7.44 -11.46
C ARG A 35 -7.34 7.57 -12.98
N GLY A 36 -8.01 8.59 -13.52
CA GLY A 36 -8.07 8.84 -14.98
C GLY A 36 -6.81 9.47 -15.58
N PHE A 37 -5.88 9.98 -14.76
CA PHE A 37 -4.66 10.67 -15.22
C PHE A 37 -3.45 9.73 -15.37
N TRP A 38 -3.57 8.49 -14.92
CA TRP A 38 -2.58 7.43 -15.13
C TRP A 38 -2.99 6.63 -16.37
N PRO A 39 -2.05 6.26 -17.27
CA PRO A 39 -2.33 5.30 -18.32
C PRO A 39 -2.91 4.04 -17.66
N ARG A 40 -4.18 3.77 -17.95
CA ARG A 40 -4.86 2.60 -17.44
C ARG A 40 -4.27 1.42 -18.20
N ASP A 41 -3.57 0.52 -17.51
CA ASP A 41 -3.38 -0.81 -18.05
C ASP A 41 -4.80 -1.38 -18.24
N ASP A 42 -5.14 -1.67 -19.50
CA ASP A 42 -6.43 -2.22 -19.92
C ASP A 42 -6.57 -3.68 -19.44
N ASP A 43 -6.54 -3.88 -18.12
CA ASP A 43 -6.85 -5.14 -17.46
C ASP A 43 -7.89 -4.85 -16.36
N ASP A 44 -9.13 -5.22 -16.68
CA ASP A 44 -10.15 -5.71 -15.77
C ASP A 44 -10.71 -4.80 -14.67
N GLY A 45 -11.90 -4.27 -14.96
CA GLY A 45 -12.97 -4.25 -13.96
C GLY A 45 -13.32 -2.89 -13.34
N ARG A 46 -14.57 -2.48 -13.60
CA ARG A 46 -15.46 -1.75 -12.68
C ARG A 46 -14.95 -0.37 -12.20
N GLY A 47 -15.03 0.63 -13.08
CA GLY A 47 -14.89 2.05 -12.73
C GLY A 47 -16.17 2.64 -12.14
N GLY A 48 -16.29 2.62 -10.81
CA GLY A 48 -17.25 3.37 -10.01
C GLY A 48 -16.64 3.62 -8.63
N PRO A 49 -17.17 4.56 -7.81
CA PRO A 49 -16.61 4.85 -6.49
C PRO A 49 -16.42 3.55 -5.72
N ASP A 50 -15.27 3.42 -5.05
CA ASP A 50 -14.84 2.23 -4.33
C ASP A 50 -15.83 1.93 -3.20
N VAL A 51 -16.97 1.32 -3.54
CA VAL A 51 -17.74 0.54 -2.59
C VAL A 51 -16.75 -0.52 -2.11
N PRO A 52 -16.47 -0.60 -0.79
CA PRO A 52 -15.64 -1.67 -0.28
C PRO A 52 -16.18 -2.97 -0.86
N PRO A 53 -15.34 -3.81 -1.51
CA PRO A 53 -15.84 -5.06 -2.04
C PRO A 53 -16.61 -5.75 -0.91
N GLU A 54 -17.84 -6.19 -1.21
CA GLU A 54 -18.57 -7.02 -0.27
C GLU A 54 -17.62 -8.13 0.17
N PRO A 55 -17.54 -8.43 1.49
CA PRO A 55 -16.63 -9.45 1.97
C PRO A 55 -16.86 -10.73 1.16
N VAL A 56 -15.93 -11.06 0.28
CA VAL A 56 -16.00 -12.29 -0.49
C VAL A 56 -15.94 -13.40 0.55
N ALA A 57 -17.01 -14.18 0.64
CA ALA A 57 -17.01 -15.36 1.50
C ALA A 57 -15.76 -16.18 1.15
N PRO A 58 -14.92 -16.53 2.13
CA PRO A 58 -13.63 -17.14 1.85
C PRO A 58 -13.84 -18.40 1.00
N THR A 59 -13.33 -18.38 -0.23
CA THR A 59 -13.44 -19.48 -1.21
C THR A 59 -12.56 -20.68 -0.84
N GLY A 60 -12.11 -20.77 0.41
CA GLY A 60 -11.17 -21.79 0.85
C GLY A 60 -11.21 -21.97 2.36
N GLY A 61 -11.75 -23.11 2.76
CA GLY A 61 -11.63 -23.68 4.10
C GLY A 61 -12.50 -22.99 5.15
N LEU A 62 -13.32 -23.78 5.83
CA LEU A 62 -13.70 -23.41 7.19
C LEU A 62 -12.41 -23.07 7.96
N PRO A 63 -12.40 -22.03 8.81
CA PRO A 63 -11.29 -21.84 9.75
C PRO A 63 -11.03 -23.20 10.42
N LEU A 64 -9.76 -23.56 10.65
CA LEU A 64 -9.46 -24.77 11.41
C LEU A 64 -10.31 -24.74 12.70
N PRO A 65 -10.81 -25.89 13.20
CA PRO A 65 -11.71 -25.93 14.36
C PRO A 65 -11.20 -25.18 15.60
N ASP A 66 -9.89 -24.96 15.68
CA ASP A 66 -9.15 -24.29 16.73
C ASP A 66 -8.58 -22.90 16.33
N ALA A 67 -8.93 -22.39 15.15
CA ALA A 67 -8.47 -21.08 14.70
C ALA A 67 -9.16 -19.96 15.50
N ALA A 68 -8.48 -19.49 16.55
CA ALA A 68 -8.90 -18.34 17.33
C ALA A 68 -8.51 -17.01 16.63
N PRO A 69 -9.38 -15.98 16.65
CA PRO A 69 -9.01 -14.67 16.17
C PRO A 69 -7.85 -14.08 16.98
N SER A 70 -6.97 -13.34 16.32
CA SER A 70 -5.86 -12.63 16.99
C SER A 70 -6.42 -11.62 18.00
N THR A 71 -5.85 -11.61 19.21
CA THR A 71 -6.17 -10.64 20.28
C THR A 71 -5.58 -9.25 20.01
N VAL A 72 -4.63 -9.13 19.08
CA VAL A 72 -3.95 -7.87 18.73
C VAL A 72 -4.71 -7.16 17.62
N ARG A 73 -5.12 -5.90 17.87
CA ARG A 73 -5.77 -5.06 16.87
C ARG A 73 -4.73 -4.43 15.93
N LEU A 74 -4.91 -4.61 14.62
CA LEU A 74 -4.01 -4.09 13.60
C LEU A 74 -4.12 -2.56 13.37
N ARG A 75 -5.12 -1.91 13.97
CA ARG A 75 -5.45 -0.49 13.73
C ARG A 75 -5.18 0.40 14.95
N GLU A 76 -4.58 -0.14 16.01
CA GLU A 76 -4.23 0.67 17.16
C GLU A 76 -2.94 1.47 16.90
N PRO A 77 -2.82 2.68 17.46
CA PRO A 77 -1.60 3.46 17.40
C PRO A 77 -0.51 2.75 18.21
N GLY A 78 0.28 1.91 17.52
CA GLY A 78 1.38 1.14 18.11
C GLY A 78 2.04 0.25 17.04
N ARG A 79 3.28 -0.19 17.28
CA ARG A 79 3.94 -1.14 16.39
C ARG A 79 3.55 -2.56 16.78
N LEU A 80 3.08 -3.35 15.81
CA LEU A 80 2.72 -4.76 16.04
C LEU A 80 3.87 -5.60 16.61
N GLY A 81 5.12 -5.23 16.27
CA GLY A 81 6.31 -5.92 16.75
C GLY A 81 6.52 -5.81 18.26
N ASP A 82 5.90 -4.84 18.91
CA ASP A 82 5.99 -4.64 20.37
C ASP A 82 4.97 -5.51 21.12
N ALA A 83 3.92 -5.99 20.42
CA ALA A 83 2.85 -6.80 21.02
C ALA A 83 3.25 -8.26 21.27
N LYS A 84 4.36 -8.73 20.69
CA LYS A 84 4.87 -10.09 20.89
C LYS A 84 6.36 -10.08 21.18
N PRO A 85 6.83 -10.93 22.12
CA PRO A 85 8.25 -11.10 22.35
C PRO A 85 8.94 -11.60 21.08
N ARG A 86 10.14 -11.08 20.80
CA ARG A 86 10.94 -11.48 19.65
C ARG A 86 11.25 -12.98 19.75
N PRO A 87 10.98 -13.79 18.70
CA PRO A 87 11.35 -15.19 18.70
C PRO A 87 12.86 -15.36 18.91
N ALA A 88 13.24 -16.41 19.62
CA ALA A 88 14.64 -16.78 19.77
C ALA A 88 15.27 -16.98 18.39
N ARG A 89 16.46 -16.42 18.17
CA ARG A 89 17.20 -16.65 16.92
C ARG A 89 17.47 -18.15 16.80
N ARG A 90 17.12 -18.72 15.64
CA ARG A 90 17.56 -20.07 15.27
C ARG A 90 19.10 -20.06 15.22
N PRO A 91 19.77 -21.11 15.70
CA PRO A 91 21.21 -21.28 15.50
C PRO A 91 21.56 -21.11 14.03
N GLU A 92 22.65 -20.38 13.75
CA GLU A 92 22.98 -19.93 12.39
C GLU A 92 23.17 -21.11 11.44
N HIS A 93 23.69 -22.26 11.90
CA HIS A 93 23.79 -23.49 11.12
C HIS A 93 23.59 -24.76 11.97
N ALA A 94 23.09 -25.83 11.33
CA ALA A 94 23.22 -27.18 11.87
C ALA A 94 24.70 -27.62 11.73
N PRO A 95 25.24 -28.42 12.67
CA PRO A 95 26.63 -28.87 12.58
C PRO A 95 26.88 -29.57 11.23
N GLU A 96 27.97 -29.19 10.56
CA GLU A 96 28.33 -29.73 9.25
C GLU A 96 28.48 -31.25 9.35
N ARG A 97 27.70 -31.98 8.55
CA ARG A 97 27.74 -33.45 8.55
C ARG A 97 29.09 -33.88 7.96
N PRO A 98 29.88 -34.73 8.66
CA PRO A 98 31.14 -35.23 8.11
C PRO A 98 30.90 -35.90 6.75
N ARG A 99 31.66 -35.50 5.73
CA ARG A 99 31.58 -36.13 4.40
C ARG A 99 32.02 -37.59 4.52
N PRO A 100 31.25 -38.57 3.99
CA PRO A 100 31.71 -39.95 3.92
C PRO A 100 32.97 -40.02 3.06
N ARG A 101 34.04 -40.64 3.58
CA ARG A 101 35.24 -40.94 2.79
C ARG A 101 34.90 -42.05 1.80
N THR A 102 34.92 -41.77 0.51
CA THR A 102 34.87 -42.80 -0.53
C THR A 102 36.22 -43.50 -0.57
N PRO A 103 36.28 -44.84 -0.42
CA PRO A 103 37.52 -45.57 -0.65
C PRO A 103 37.91 -45.48 -2.12
N ALA A 104 39.19 -45.18 -2.39
CA ALA A 104 39.77 -45.31 -3.72
C ALA A 104 39.67 -46.77 -4.13
N ARG A 105 39.11 -47.03 -5.32
CA ARG A 105 39.15 -48.35 -5.95
C ARG A 105 40.48 -48.47 -6.70
N ASP A 106 41.30 -49.41 -6.26
CA ASP A 106 42.34 -50.05 -7.07
C ASP A 106 41.77 -51.29 -7.77
#